data_AF-A0A8B9QTJ5-F1
#
_entry.id   AF-A0A8B9QTJ5-F1
#
_cell.length_a   1.000
_cell.length_b   1.000
_cell.length_c   1.000
_cell.angle_alpha   90.00
_cell.angle_beta   90.00
_cell.angle_gamma   90.00
#
_symmetry.space_group_name_H-M   'P 1'
#
loop_
_entity.id
_entity.type
_entity.pdbx_description
1 polymer ?
#
loop_
_entity_poly.entity_id
_entity_poly.type
_entity_poly.pdbx_seq_one_letter_code
_entity_poly.pdbx_strand_id
1 'polypeptide(L)'
;HFILLLQCQVLYIDYGNSEVLNRSEIVEIPANLQCPSVAKKYRLWGLRIPADQNLNTFDQGKKFLGSLVFEKEIKVREKVKQK
;
A
#
# COMPACT_ATOMS: atom_id res chain seq x y z
N HIS A 1 0.26 -7.55 -33.52
CA HIS A 1 1.32 -7.55 -32.50
C HIS A 1 1.40 -6.15 -31.84
N PHE A 2 0.29 -5.70 -31.23
CA PHE A 2 0.13 -4.36 -30.62
C PHE A 2 -0.49 -4.45 -29.20
N ILE A 3 -0.75 -5.67 -28.72
CA ILE A 3 -1.52 -5.95 -27.49
C ILE A 3 -0.63 -5.92 -26.22
N LEU A 4 0.70 -5.86 -26.38
CA LEU A 4 1.67 -5.91 -25.26
C LEU A 4 2.04 -4.54 -24.64
N LEU A 5 1.53 -3.40 -25.11
CA LEU A 5 2.21 -2.11 -24.87
C LEU A 5 1.66 -1.18 -23.78
N LEU A 6 0.55 -1.52 -23.10
CA LEU A 6 0.05 -0.67 -22.02
C LEU A 6 -0.12 -1.47 -20.73
N GLN A 7 0.97 -1.53 -19.98
CA GLN A 7 0.96 -1.91 -18.57
C GLN A 7 0.60 -0.69 -17.72
N CYS A 8 -0.24 -0.90 -16.71
CA CYS A 8 -0.70 0.13 -15.79
C CYS A 8 -0.35 -0.27 -14.36
N GLN A 9 0.21 0.67 -13.60
CA GLN A 9 0.36 0.51 -12.17
C GLN A 9 -0.99 0.78 -11.49
N VAL A 10 -1.54 -0.23 -10.80
CA VAL A 10 -2.85 -0.16 -10.16
C VAL A 10 -2.67 -0.18 -8.63
N LEU A 11 -3.49 0.60 -7.93
CA LEU A 11 -3.62 0.58 -6.46
C LEU A 11 -4.99 0.02 -6.10
N TYR A 12 -5.01 -1.05 -5.33
CA TYR A 12 -6.24 -1.60 -4.75
C TYR A 12 -6.65 -0.75 -3.54
N ILE A 13 -7.62 0.15 -3.73
CA ILE A 13 -8.01 1.15 -2.72
C ILE A 13 -8.60 0.56 -1.43
N ASP A 14 -9.02 -0.69 -1.44
CA ASP A 14 -9.58 -1.35 -0.26
C ASP A 14 -8.54 -2.09 0.59
N TYR A 15 -7.43 -2.50 -0.03
CA TYR A 15 -6.37 -3.29 0.63
C TYR A 15 -5.05 -2.54 0.76
N GLY A 16 -4.76 -1.59 -0.14
CA GLY A 16 -3.57 -0.77 -0.16
C GLY A 16 -2.34 -1.38 -0.87
N ASN A 17 -2.45 -2.59 -1.43
CA ASN A 17 -1.43 -3.17 -2.29
C ASN A 17 -1.50 -2.62 -3.72
N SER A 18 -0.40 -2.76 -4.46
CA SER A 18 -0.30 -2.35 -5.86
C SER A 18 0.32 -3.46 -6.68
N GLU A 19 -0.07 -3.52 -7.95
CA GLU A 19 0.56 -4.39 -8.93
C GLU A 19 0.56 -3.74 -10.32
N VAL A 20 1.20 -4.39 -11.28
CA VAL A 20 1.23 -3.96 -12.68
C VAL A 20 0.34 -4.90 -13.49
N LEU A 21 -0.72 -4.36 -14.09
CA LEU A 21 -1.69 -5.10 -14.90
C LEU A 21 -1.64 -4.65 -16.36
N ASN A 22 -2.11 -5.51 -17.28
CA ASN A 22 -2.37 -5.05 -18.64
C ASN A 22 -3.63 -4.19 -18.66
N ARG A 23 -3.66 -3.16 -19.51
CA ARG A 23 -4.84 -2.30 -19.67
C ARG A 23 -6.11 -3.08 -20.05
N SER A 24 -5.98 -4.22 -20.73
CA SER A 24 -7.12 -5.10 -21.07
C SER A 24 -7.80 -5.74 -19.86
N GLU A 25 -7.13 -5.78 -18.70
CA GLU A 25 -7.65 -6.34 -17.44
C GLU A 25 -8.37 -5.26 -16.61
N ILE A 26 -8.31 -3.99 -17.03
CA ILE A 26 -8.90 -2.85 -16.33
C ILE A 26 -10.23 -2.47 -16.99
N VAL A 27 -11.28 -2.41 -16.18
CA VAL A 27 -12.63 -2.02 -16.60
C VAL A 27 -13.13 -0.84 -15.79
N GLU A 28 -14.15 -0.14 -16.30
CA GLU A 28 -14.82 0.93 -15.55
C GLU A 28 -15.59 0.37 -14.35
N ILE A 29 -15.56 1.10 -13.23
CA ILE A 29 -16.30 0.73 -12.02
C ILE A 29 -17.77 1.19 -12.20
N PRO A 30 -18.76 0.27 -12.14
CA PRO A 30 -20.18 0.63 -12.20
C PRO A 30 -20.55 1.67 -11.14
N ALA A 31 -21.45 2.60 -11.47
CA ALA A 31 -21.81 3.72 -10.59
C ALA A 31 -22.28 3.28 -9.19
N ASN A 32 -22.98 2.15 -9.09
CA ASN A 32 -23.46 1.59 -7.82
C ASN A 32 -22.35 0.93 -6.97
N LEU A 33 -21.15 0.77 -7.52
CA LEU A 33 -19.96 0.23 -6.84
C LEU A 33 -18.89 1.30 -6.60
N GLN A 34 -19.13 2.55 -7.00
CA GLN A 34 -18.21 3.64 -6.71
C GLN A 34 -18.31 4.03 -5.23
N CYS A 35 -17.31 3.64 -4.44
CA CYS A 35 -17.20 3.93 -3.02
C CYS A 35 -15.86 4.65 -2.71
N PRO A 36 -15.78 5.40 -1.59
CA PRO A 36 -14.51 5.91 -1.10
C PRO A 36 -13.55 4.78 -0.72
N SER A 37 -12.25 5.02 -0.89
CA SER A 37 -11.17 4.13 -0.45
C SER A 37 -11.33 3.68 1.00
N VAL A 38 -11.25 2.37 1.25
CA VAL A 38 -11.30 1.80 2.61
C VAL A 38 -9.91 1.77 3.25
N ALA A 39 -8.86 1.46 2.48
CA ALA A 39 -7.50 1.41 3.00
C ALA A 39 -6.99 2.81 3.37
N LYS A 40 -6.33 2.90 4.52
CA LYS A 40 -5.66 4.12 4.98
C LYS A 40 -4.17 3.87 5.13
N LYS A 41 -3.36 4.72 4.48
CA LYS A 41 -1.91 4.65 4.55
C LYS A 41 -1.40 5.48 5.73
N TYR A 42 -0.64 4.84 6.61
CA TYR A 42 -0.02 5.46 7.77
C TYR A 42 1.50 5.47 7.65
N ARG A 43 2.14 6.46 8.28
CA ARG A 43 3.58 6.45 8.54
C ARG A 43 3.78 6.20 10.03
N LEU A 44 4.53 5.16 10.38
CA LEU A 44 4.83 4.84 11.77
C LEU A 44 5.61 6.00 12.41
N TRP A 45 5.09 6.53 13.51
CA TRP A 45 5.75 7.64 14.21
C TRP A 45 7.04 7.15 14.90
N GLY A 46 8.07 7.98 14.92
CA GLY A 46 9.38 7.63 15.51
C GLY A 46 10.29 6.77 14.63
N LEU A 47 9.75 6.14 13.58
CA LEU A 47 10.56 5.39 12.62
C LEU A 47 11.16 6.35 11.57
N ARG A 48 12.48 6.55 11.62
CA ARG A 48 13.25 7.22 10.56
C ARG A 48 13.92 6.14 9.72
N ILE A 49 13.88 6.31 8.40
CA ILE A 49 14.57 5.44 7.43
C ILE A 49 15.76 6.25 6.90
N PRO A 50 17.00 5.99 7.37
CA PRO A 50 18.20 6.61 6.82
C PRO A 50 18.34 6.26 5.33
N ALA A 51 18.89 7.19 4.53
CA ALA A 51 19.04 7.01 3.10
C ALA A 51 20.10 5.95 2.73
N ASP A 52 21.00 5.63 3.65
CA ASP A 52 22.14 4.72 3.55
C ASP A 52 21.93 3.39 4.30
N GLN A 53 20.69 3.10 4.70
CA GLN A 53 20.41 1.92 5.52
C GLN A 53 20.71 0.61 4.77
N ASN A 54 21.37 -0.32 5.45
CA ASN A 54 21.57 -1.67 4.94
C ASN A 54 20.21 -2.33 4.64
N LEU A 55 19.96 -2.58 3.34
CA LEU A 55 18.67 -3.07 2.83
C LEU A 55 18.26 -4.41 3.48
N ASN A 56 19.21 -5.30 3.77
CA ASN A 56 18.92 -6.60 4.39
C ASN A 56 18.35 -6.43 5.81
N THR A 57 18.92 -5.52 6.62
CA THR A 57 18.42 -5.28 7.98
C THR A 57 17.05 -4.61 7.95
N PHE A 58 16.84 -3.67 7.03
CA PHE A 58 15.54 -3.02 6.84
C PHE A 58 14.47 -4.02 6.38
N ASP A 59 14.80 -4.92 5.46
CA ASP A 59 13.90 -5.97 4.99
C ASP A 59 13.51 -6.95 6.11
N GLN A 60 14.46 -7.34 6.96
CA GLN A 60 14.16 -8.16 8.14
C GLN A 60 13.23 -7.42 9.12
N GLY A 61 13.47 -6.13 9.36
CA GLY A 61 12.59 -5.29 10.18
C GLY A 61 11.16 -5.21 9.61
N LYS A 62 11.02 -5.03 8.28
CA LYS A 62 9.72 -5.07 7.61
C LYS A 62 9.04 -6.43 7.75
N LYS A 63 9.76 -7.53 7.58
CA LYS A 63 9.22 -8.90 7.77
C LYS A 63 8.73 -9.13 9.20
N PHE A 64 9.53 -8.72 10.19
CA PHE A 64 9.15 -8.83 11.60
C PHE A 64 7.93 -7.97 11.94
N LEU A 65 7.89 -6.71 11.50
CA LEU A 65 6.70 -5.88 11.69
C LEU A 65 5.47 -6.51 11.01
N GLY A 66 5.64 -7.02 9.79
CA GLY A 66 4.61 -7.77 9.06
C GLY A 66 4.07 -8.93 9.88
N SER A 67 4.92 -9.78 10.47
CA SER A 67 4.45 -10.91 11.30
C SER A 67 3.71 -10.47 12.57
N LEU A 68 3.96 -9.25 13.05
CA LEU A 68 3.25 -8.68 14.20
C LEU A 68 1.88 -8.10 13.84
N VAL A 69 1.68 -7.54 12.65
CA VAL A 69 0.46 -6.74 12.32
C VAL A 69 -0.38 -7.29 11.16
N PHE A 70 0.18 -8.12 10.29
CA PHE A 70 -0.54 -8.67 9.13
C PHE A 70 -1.73 -9.53 9.59
N GLU A 71 -2.90 -9.30 8.97
CA GLU A 71 -4.16 -9.99 9.28
C GLU A 71 -4.56 -9.95 10.76
N LYS A 72 -4.17 -8.89 11.48
CA LYS A 72 -4.51 -8.69 12.89
C LYS A 72 -5.27 -7.39 13.09
N GLU A 73 -6.22 -7.41 14.02
CA GLU A 73 -6.84 -6.20 14.51
C GLU A 73 -5.84 -5.40 15.34
N ILE A 74 -5.63 -4.13 14.99
CA ILE A 74 -4.71 -3.22 15.67
C ILE A 74 -5.40 -1.92 16.03
N LYS A 75 -5.00 -1.33 17.16
CA LYS A 75 -5.43 0.01 17.54
C LYS A 75 -4.43 1.03 17.03
N VAL A 76 -4.86 1.89 16.12
CA VAL A 76 -4.06 2.99 15.58
C VAL A 76 -4.30 4.26 16.41
N ARG A 77 -3.23 4.90 16.88
CA ARG A 77 -3.29 6.26 17.46
C ARG A 77 -2.60 7.23 16.52
N GLU A 78 -3.37 8.11 15.92
CA GLU A 78 -2.83 9.16 15.06
C GLU A 78 -2.20 10.25 15.94
N LYS A 79 -0.90 10.53 15.70
CA LYS A 79 -0.25 11.66 16.37
C LYS A 79 -0.78 12.96 15.76
N VAL A 80 -1.53 13.72 16.54
CA VAL A 80 -1.97 15.07 16.15
C VAL A 80 -0.72 15.92 15.92
N LYS A 81 -0.57 16.48 14.71
CA LYS A 81 0.39 17.56 14.50
C LYS A 81 -0.18 18.78 15.24
N GLN A 82 0.47 19.19 16.32
CA GLN A 82 0.22 20.53 16.87
C GLN A 82 0.58 21.54 15.78
N LYS A 83 -0.35 22.46 15.48
CA LYS A 83 -0.18 23.52 14.48
C LYS A 83 0.90 24.51 14.90
#